data_AF-A0AAU6ZXZ4-F1
#
_entry.id   AF-A0AAU6ZXZ4-F1
#
_cell.length_a   1.000
_cell.length_b   1.000
_cell.length_c   1.000
_cell.angle_alpha   90.00
_cell.angle_beta   90.00
_cell.angle_gamma   90.00
#
_symmetry.space_group_name_H-M   'P 1'
#
loop_
_entity.id
_entity.type
_entity.pdbx_description
1 polymer ?
#
loop_
_entity_poly.entity_id
_entity_poly.type
_entity_poly.pdbx_seq_one_letter_code
_entity_poly.pdbx_strand_id
1 'polypeptide(L)'
;MSDTTPASTEEPSLPPGQITVSNQFAERIGPDGVQRWAAIIQSVAHDSQGWTPDKVEELLVERLDAEGLAGPPVEMRSLAEILAVHPNNEFAFVDGMNKPLFGPTPEPGFPAHLDPEAKARPRYS
;
A
#
# COMPACT_ATOMS: atom_id res chain seq x y z
N MET A 1 38.97 -0.75 19.16
CA MET A 1 38.81 0.11 17.98
C MET A 1 37.43 -0.25 17.43
N SER A 2 36.35 0.47 17.77
CA SER A 2 35.94 1.76 17.17
C SER A 2 35.94 1.64 15.64
N ASP A 3 34.88 1.87 14.87
CA ASP A 3 33.58 2.51 15.04
C ASP A 3 32.83 2.32 13.70
N THR A 4 31.55 2.70 13.67
CA THR A 4 30.77 3.10 12.48
C THR A 4 29.80 2.05 11.92
N THR A 5 28.66 2.01 12.59
CA THR A 5 27.31 1.78 12.05
C THR A 5 27.08 2.60 10.77
N PRO A 6 26.70 2.00 9.62
CA PRO A 6 25.83 2.71 8.71
C PRO A 6 24.45 2.73 9.36
N ALA A 7 24.00 3.94 9.72
CA ALA A 7 22.61 4.18 10.01
C ALA A 7 21.83 3.75 8.76
N SER A 8 21.26 2.55 8.79
CA SER A 8 20.12 2.21 7.94
C SER A 8 19.09 3.25 8.29
N THR A 9 19.00 4.26 7.44
CA THR A 9 17.79 5.06 7.32
C THR A 9 16.74 4.03 6.97
N GLU A 10 16.00 3.57 7.98
CA GLU A 10 14.76 2.83 7.79
C GLU A 10 13.83 3.80 7.07
N GLU A 11 14.02 3.92 5.76
CA GLU A 11 12.93 4.24 4.86
C GLU A 11 11.83 3.28 5.27
N PRO A 12 10.66 3.77 5.73
CA PRO A 12 9.59 2.89 6.13
C PRO A 12 9.30 2.03 4.91
N SER A 13 9.76 0.78 4.98
CA SER A 13 9.53 -0.22 3.95
C SER A 13 8.06 -0.54 4.08
N LEU A 14 7.24 0.30 3.44
CA LEU A 14 5.82 0.04 3.28
C LEU A 14 5.75 -1.39 2.74
N PRO A 15 5.05 -2.31 3.43
CA PRO A 15 4.98 -3.68 2.97
C PRO A 15 4.48 -3.67 1.52
N PRO A 16 5.02 -4.54 0.64
CA PRO A 16 4.56 -4.61 -0.74
C PRO A 16 3.05 -4.86 -0.74
N GLY A 17 2.27 -3.87 -1.18
CA GLY A 17 0.82 -3.90 -1.05
C GLY A 17 0.21 -2.90 -0.06
N GLN A 18 0.94 -1.92 0.47
CA GLN A 18 0.32 -0.82 1.23
C GLN A 18 0.34 0.49 0.45
N ILE A 19 -0.83 1.13 0.33
CA ILE A 19 -1.00 2.44 -0.31
C ILE A 19 -1.44 3.44 0.75
N THR A 20 -0.60 4.46 1.00
CA THR A 20 -0.94 5.55 1.91
C THR A 20 -1.77 6.61 1.18
N VAL A 21 -2.91 6.94 1.76
CA VAL A 21 -3.80 8.00 1.31
C VAL A 21 -3.55 9.22 2.18
N SER A 22 -3.29 10.37 1.57
CA SER A 22 -3.10 11.60 2.33
C SER A 22 -4.39 11.98 3.07
N ASN A 23 -4.27 12.39 4.33
CA ASN A 23 -5.44 12.77 5.15
C ASN A 23 -6.25 13.90 4.49
N GLN A 24 -5.57 14.86 3.86
CA GLN A 24 -6.24 15.96 3.15
C GLN A 24 -7.08 15.46 1.96
N PHE A 25 -6.57 14.48 1.21
CA PHE A 25 -7.31 13.88 0.10
C PHE A 25 -8.48 13.04 0.63
N ALA A 26 -8.25 12.22 1.65
CA ALA A 26 -9.28 11.41 2.30
C ALA A 26 -10.43 12.25 2.88
N GLU A 27 -10.11 13.37 3.54
CA GLU A 27 -11.10 14.34 4.04
C GLU A 27 -11.87 15.00 2.90
N ARG A 28 -11.21 15.32 1.78
CA ARG A 28 -11.82 15.96 0.61
C ARG A 28 -12.86 15.08 -0.07
N ILE A 29 -12.54 13.80 -0.30
CA ILE A 29 -13.44 12.87 -1.00
C ILE A 29 -14.40 12.15 -0.05
N GLY A 30 -14.15 12.23 1.26
CA GLY A 30 -14.93 11.58 2.30
C GLY A 30 -14.75 10.06 2.35
N PRO A 31 -15.30 9.39 3.38
CA PRO A 31 -15.13 7.96 3.58
C PRO A 31 -15.65 7.11 2.41
N ASP A 32 -16.81 7.45 1.85
CA ASP A 32 -17.39 6.75 0.69
C ASP A 32 -16.56 6.98 -0.59
N GLY A 33 -15.95 8.17 -0.72
CA GLY A 33 -15.03 8.47 -1.81
C GLY A 33 -13.75 7.65 -1.70
N VAL A 34 -13.19 7.52 -0.49
CA VAL A 34 -12.01 6.69 -0.23
C VAL A 34 -12.27 5.23 -0.57
N GLN A 35 -13.45 4.69 -0.21
CA GLN A 35 -13.82 3.32 -0.57
C GLN A 35 -13.91 3.12 -2.09
N ARG A 36 -14.55 4.05 -2.80
CA ARG A 36 -14.64 3.99 -4.28
C ARG A 36 -13.28 4.14 -4.95
N TRP A 37 -12.46 5.08 -4.46
CA TRP A 37 -11.10 5.30 -4.94
C TRP A 37 -10.25 4.03 -4.80
N ALA A 38 -10.30 3.40 -3.63
CA ALA A 38 -9.59 2.15 -3.37
C ALA A 38 -10.09 0.98 -4.23
N ALA A 39 -11.41 0.86 -4.42
CA ALA A 39 -12.00 -0.16 -5.31
C ALA A 39 -11.57 0.04 -6.78
N ILE A 40 -11.51 1.28 -7.26
CA ILE A 40 -11.01 1.59 -8.61
C ILE A 40 -9.55 1.16 -8.75
N ILE A 41 -8.71 1.48 -7.77
CA ILE A 41 -7.29 1.08 -7.78
C ILE A 41 -7.14 -0.43 -7.83
N GLN A 42 -7.88 -1.16 -7.01
CA GLN A 42 -7.81 -2.62 -6.99
C GLN A 42 -8.32 -3.23 -8.30
N SER A 43 -9.37 -2.65 -8.88
CA SER A 43 -9.85 -3.06 -10.21
C SER A 43 -8.83 -2.75 -11.31
N VAL A 44 -8.18 -1.59 -11.29
CA VAL A 44 -7.12 -1.23 -12.24
C VAL A 44 -5.95 -2.18 -12.13
N ALA A 45 -5.49 -2.49 -10.91
CA ALA A 45 -4.40 -3.45 -10.68
C ALA A 45 -4.68 -4.81 -11.31
N HIS A 46 -5.92 -5.30 -11.15
CA HIS A 46 -6.37 -6.55 -11.74
C HIS A 46 -6.51 -6.46 -13.26
N ASP A 47 -7.01 -5.36 -13.81
CA ASP A 47 -7.23 -5.21 -15.25
C ASP A 47 -5.93 -4.96 -16.03
N SER A 48 -4.92 -4.40 -15.37
CA SER A 48 -3.67 -3.94 -15.98
C SER A 48 -2.51 -4.92 -15.80
N GLN A 49 -2.77 -6.21 -15.54
CA GLN A 49 -1.68 -7.18 -15.33
C GLN A 49 -0.80 -7.29 -16.58
N GLY A 50 0.51 -7.13 -16.39
CA GLY A 50 1.48 -7.17 -17.48
C GLY A 50 1.46 -5.92 -18.38
N TRP A 51 0.76 -4.86 -18.00
CA TRP A 51 0.81 -3.57 -18.69
C TRP A 51 2.01 -2.75 -18.22
N THR A 52 2.42 -1.79 -19.04
CA THR A 52 3.46 -0.83 -18.66
C THR A 52 2.91 0.20 -17.67
N PRO A 53 3.72 0.75 -16.75
CA PRO A 53 3.29 1.79 -15.83
C PRO A 53 2.57 2.95 -16.52
N ASP A 54 3.02 3.36 -17.72
CA ASP A 54 2.38 4.43 -18.50
C ASP A 54 0.91 4.11 -18.85
N LYS A 55 0.62 2.86 -19.25
CA LYS A 55 -0.75 2.44 -19.57
C LYS A 55 -1.61 2.26 -18.33
N VAL A 56 -1.00 1.82 -17.22
CA VAL A 56 -1.68 1.71 -15.94
C VAL A 56 -2.05 3.10 -15.42
N GLU A 57 -1.15 4.06 -15.54
CA GLU A 57 -1.38 5.46 -15.15
C GLU A 57 -2.51 6.08 -15.97
N GLU A 58 -2.51 5.90 -17.30
CA GLU A 58 -3.58 6.41 -18.17
C GLU A 58 -4.95 5.85 -17.76
N LEU A 59 -5.05 4.53 -17.55
CA LEU A 59 -6.29 3.88 -17.13
C LEU A 59 -6.73 4.33 -15.71
N LEU A 60 -5.76 4.49 -14.81
CA LEU A 60 -6.00 4.92 -13.44
C LEU A 60 -6.55 6.35 -13.41
N VAL A 61 -5.92 7.26 -14.15
CA VAL A 61 -6.38 8.66 -14.27
C VAL A 61 -7.76 8.71 -14.88
N GLU A 62 -8.01 7.98 -15.97
CA GLU A 62 -9.32 7.93 -16.64
C GLU A 62 -10.44 7.50 -15.68
N ARG A 63 -10.24 6.39 -14.96
CA ARG A 63 -11.28 5.85 -14.05
C ARG A 63 -11.49 6.72 -12.81
N LEU A 64 -10.43 7.29 -12.26
CA LEU A 64 -10.54 8.16 -11.09
C LEU A 64 -11.15 9.53 -11.45
N ASP A 65 -10.83 10.08 -12.61
CA ASP A 65 -11.39 11.36 -13.08
C ASP A 65 -12.88 11.22 -13.40
N ALA A 66 -13.31 10.08 -13.98
CA ALA A 66 -14.71 9.79 -14.23
C ALA A 66 -15.61 9.84 -12.97
N GLU A 67 -15.03 9.54 -11.80
CA GLU A 67 -15.72 9.59 -10.50
C GLU A 67 -15.43 10.89 -9.72
N GLY A 68 -14.63 11.82 -10.26
CA GLY A 68 -14.19 13.03 -9.56
C GLY A 68 -13.24 12.76 -8.40
N LEU A 69 -12.55 11.61 -8.43
CA LEU A 69 -11.65 11.10 -7.39
C LEU A 69 -10.18 11.18 -7.79
N ALA A 70 -9.85 11.88 -8.88
CA ALA A 70 -8.47 12.03 -9.32
C ALA A 70 -7.58 12.69 -8.24
N GLY A 71 -6.45 12.03 -7.95
CA GLY A 71 -5.40 12.56 -7.09
C GLY A 71 -4.42 13.46 -7.86
N PRO A 72 -3.40 14.00 -7.17
CA PRO A 72 -2.31 14.72 -7.81
C PRO A 72 -1.58 13.82 -8.83
N PRO A 73 -1.19 14.32 -10.02
CA PRO A 73 -0.55 13.50 -11.06
C PRO A 73 0.72 12.78 -10.60
N VAL A 74 1.52 13.41 -9.72
CA VAL A 74 2.75 12.81 -9.17
C VAL A 74 2.44 11.55 -8.34
N GLU A 75 1.33 11.53 -7.61
CA GLU A 75 0.89 10.36 -6.84
C GLU A 75 0.34 9.26 -7.74
N MET A 76 -0.30 9.63 -8.87
CA MET A 76 -0.82 8.66 -9.85
C MET A 76 0.28 7.86 -10.53
N ARG A 77 1.42 8.51 -10.84
CA ARG A 77 2.57 7.82 -11.44
C ARG A 77 3.15 6.76 -10.51
N SER A 78 3.46 7.13 -9.27
CA SER A 78 4.02 6.21 -8.28
C SER A 78 3.05 5.06 -8.00
N LEU A 79 1.75 5.35 -7.95
CA LEU A 79 0.73 4.32 -7.80
C LEU A 79 0.70 3.36 -9.00
N ALA A 80 0.70 3.87 -10.22
CA ALA A 80 0.73 3.05 -11.43
C ALA A 80 1.96 2.13 -11.52
N GLU A 81 3.13 2.60 -11.08
CA GLU A 81 4.34 1.77 -10.97
C GLU A 81 4.16 0.63 -9.98
N ILE A 82 3.60 0.90 -8.80
CA ILE A 82 3.29 -0.12 -7.79
C ILE A 82 2.30 -1.16 -8.35
N LEU A 83 1.24 -0.71 -9.02
CA LEU A 83 0.22 -1.60 -9.59
C LEU A 83 0.78 -2.47 -10.73
N ALA A 84 1.65 -1.91 -11.56
CA ALA A 84 2.27 -2.65 -12.67
C ALA A 84 3.24 -3.73 -12.18
N VAL A 85 3.95 -3.49 -11.06
CA VAL A 85 4.89 -4.45 -10.46
C VAL A 85 4.15 -5.49 -9.60
N HIS A 86 3.04 -5.12 -8.97
CA HIS A 86 2.28 -5.97 -8.05
C HIS A 86 0.79 -6.12 -8.43
N PRO A 87 0.45 -6.57 -9.64
CA PRO A 87 -0.94 -6.59 -10.14
C PRO A 87 -1.85 -7.64 -9.45
N ASN A 88 -1.27 -8.55 -8.65
CA ASN A 88 -1.98 -9.59 -7.92
C ASN A 88 -1.99 -9.36 -6.40
N ASN A 89 -1.40 -8.28 -5.91
CA ASN A 89 -1.42 -8.00 -4.48
C ASN A 89 -2.76 -7.42 -4.07
N GLU A 90 -3.29 -7.88 -2.93
CA GLU A 90 -4.35 -7.15 -2.25
C GLU A 90 -3.73 -5.93 -1.58
N PHE A 91 -4.18 -4.74 -1.99
CA PHE A 91 -3.65 -3.50 -1.44
C PHE A 91 -4.39 -3.11 -0.16
N ALA A 92 -3.64 -2.93 0.92
CA ALA A 92 -4.11 -2.29 2.13
C ALA A 92 -3.99 -0.76 1.96
N PHE A 93 -5.12 -0.07 2.02
CA PHE A 93 -5.15 1.39 1.95
C PHE A 93 -5.18 1.93 3.37
N VAL A 94 -4.25 2.82 3.70
CA VAL A 94 -4.14 3.39 5.05
C VAL A 94 -4.09 4.92 5.02
N ASP A 95 -4.49 5.55 6.12
CA ASP A 95 -4.30 6.99 6.32
C ASP A 95 -2.85 7.34 6.69
N GLY A 96 -2.55 8.64 6.85
CA GLY A 96 -1.23 9.10 7.27
C GLY A 96 -0.82 8.67 8.70
N MET A 97 -1.73 8.04 9.46
CA MET A 97 -1.51 7.46 10.79
C MET A 97 -1.43 5.93 10.74
N ASN A 98 -1.32 5.34 9.53
CA ASN A 98 -1.30 3.91 9.28
C ASN A 98 -2.59 3.16 9.70
N LYS A 99 -3.72 3.86 9.79
CA LYS A 99 -5.02 3.22 10.04
C LYS A 99 -5.64 2.71 8.74
N PRO A 100 -6.19 1.49 8.72
CA PRO A 100 -6.86 0.94 7.55
C PRO A 100 -8.08 1.78 7.16
N LEU A 101 -8.09 2.21 5.90
CA LEU A 101 -9.19 2.87 5.23
C LEU A 101 -9.97 1.88 4.35
N PHE A 102 -9.28 0.97 3.67
CA PHE A 102 -9.86 -0.06 2.80
C PHE A 102 -8.87 -1.21 2.56
N GLY A 103 -9.35 -2.40 2.17
CA GLY A 103 -8.51 -3.57 1.91
C GLY A 103 -8.26 -4.45 3.14
N PRO A 104 -7.43 -5.50 3.02
CA PRO A 104 -7.09 -6.36 4.16
C PRO A 104 -6.45 -5.52 5.26
N THR A 105 -6.89 -5.72 6.50
CA THR A 105 -6.30 -5.05 7.66
C THR A 105 -4.80 -5.33 7.64
N PRO A 106 -3.93 -4.30 7.61
CA PRO A 106 -2.49 -4.53 7.72
C PRO A 106 -2.27 -5.24 9.05
N GLU A 107 -1.68 -6.44 9.03
CA GLU A 107 -1.44 -7.17 10.27
C GLU A 107 -0.58 -6.29 11.20
N PRO A 108 -1.02 -6.01 12.43
CA PRO A 108 -0.21 -5.26 13.38
C PRO A 108 0.91 -6.17 13.86
N GLY A 109 2.03 -6.24 13.12
CA GLY A 109 2.97 -7.33 13.34
C GLY A 109 4.32 -7.26 12.65
N PHE A 110 5.00 -6.11 12.65
CA PHE A 110 6.47 -6.13 12.70
C PHE A 110 7.00 -5.03 13.62
N PRO A 111 7.23 -5.33 14.90
CA PRO A 111 8.46 -4.97 15.56
C PRO A 111 9.45 -6.13 15.47
N ALA A 112 10.72 -5.78 15.23
CA ALA A 112 11.85 -6.69 15.30
C ALA A 112 11.90 -7.42 16.65
N HIS A 113 11.48 -8.68 16.67
CA HIS A 113 11.98 -9.63 17.65
C HIS A 113 12.46 -10.86 16.89
N LEU A 114 13.78 -10.95 16.77
CA LEU A 114 14.44 -12.24 16.91
C LEU A 114 13.80 -12.93 18.12
N ASP A 115 13.04 -13.99 17.87
CA ASP A 115 12.71 -14.97 18.88
C ASP A 115 13.70 -16.14 18.70
N PRO A 116 14.89 -16.11 19.34
CA PRO A 116 15.75 -17.28 19.38
C PRO A 116 15.23 -18.36 20.35
N GLU A 117 14.03 -18.23 20.92
CA GLU A 117 13.59 -19.07 22.03
C GLU A 117 12.16 -19.63 21.92
N ALA A 118 11.74 -20.06 20.73
CA ALA A 118 10.72 -21.12 20.64
C ALA A 118 11.33 -22.50 20.96
N LYS A 119 11.99 -22.61 22.12
CA LYS A 119 12.42 -23.88 22.72
C LYS A 119 11.25 -24.48 23.51
N ALA A 120 10.99 -25.75 23.19
CA ALA A 120 10.48 -26.80 24.07
C ALA A 120 9.07 -26.64 24.67
N ARG A 121 8.12 -27.39 24.11
CA ARG A 121 7.14 -28.11 24.92
C ARG A 121 6.99 -29.57 24.46
N PRO A 122 7.02 -30.55 25.37
CA PRO A 122 7.01 -31.97 25.03
C PRO A 122 5.60 -32.40 24.64
N ARG A 123 5.48 -33.20 23.58
CA ARG A 123 4.27 -33.95 23.28
C ARG A 123 4.21 -35.16 24.22
N TYR A 124 3.30 -35.14 25.19
CA TYR A 124 2.75 -36.34 25.80
C TYR A 124 1.23 -36.28 25.75
N SER A 125 0.63 -37.21 25.03
CA SER A 125 -0.48 -38.08 25.48
C SER A 125 -0.63 -39.17 24.42
#